data_AF-A0A1C4BKV7-F1
#
_entry.id   AF-A0A1C4BKV7-F1
#
_cell.length_a   1.000
_cell.length_b   1.000
_cell.length_c   1.000
_cell.angle_alpha   90.00
_cell.angle_beta   90.00
_cell.angle_gamma   90.00
#
_symmetry.space_group_name_H-M   'P 1'
#
loop_
_entity.id
_entity.type
_entity.pdbx_description
1 polymer ?
#
loop_
_entity_poly.entity_id
_entity_poly.type
_entity_poly.pdbx_seq_one_letter_code
_entity_poly.pdbx_strand_id
1 'polypeptide(L)'
;MKLVITEKDIDMFDELAQARDITYYYSHCKEVFPLWAQLMTEKNSRRVIEQALLRGKENQFKLVDTIRLYLDTMIMLGEHFQIDIQYTLFHNILSQTDGNEMSRASQLYEHLNDYTQKVIGEDATHFKEMIFLISISQLPVGEEDDFTIDMLQFFKFIYPQKVTFAGEAIYQELIEWGRKQALVKYDFQDLTQQAIYLLFLFALGQHFDTDLTRYWLNWSDIAMQIKANTYTLKDLAKTLAKIVIEGVE
;
A
#
# COMPACT_ATOMS: atom_id res chain seq x y z
N MET A 1 53.06 10.62 9.53
CA MET A 1 51.83 11.29 9.04
C MET A 1 50.66 10.68 9.79
N LYS A 2 49.92 11.46 10.57
CA LYS A 2 48.78 10.96 11.37
C LYS A 2 47.52 11.32 10.61
N LEU A 3 46.74 10.32 10.19
CA LEU A 3 45.44 10.55 9.57
C LEU A 3 44.50 11.06 10.67
N VAL A 4 43.93 12.26 10.49
CA VAL A 4 42.91 12.81 11.39
C VAL A 4 41.60 12.81 10.59
N ILE A 5 40.66 11.97 11.00
CA ILE A 5 39.31 11.92 10.41
C ILE A 5 38.50 13.04 11.08
N THR A 6 37.93 13.93 10.28
CA THR A 6 37.09 15.05 10.76
C THR A 6 35.60 14.69 10.69
N GLU A 7 34.73 15.43 11.40
CA GLU A 7 33.27 15.28 11.28
C GLU A 7 32.81 15.43 9.82
N LYS A 8 33.37 16.39 9.08
CA LYS A 8 33.09 16.58 7.66
C LYS A 8 33.46 15.37 6.81
N ASP A 9 34.53 14.65 7.15
CA ASP A 9 34.90 13.42 6.45
C ASP A 9 33.88 12.31 6.75
N ILE A 10 33.41 12.20 7.99
CA ILE A 10 32.36 11.26 8.40
C ILE A 10 31.05 11.55 7.66
N ASP A 11 30.61 12.81 7.63
CA ASP A 11 29.40 13.23 6.93
C ASP A 11 29.46 12.89 5.43
N MET A 12 30.60 13.13 4.79
CA MET A 12 30.82 12.78 3.37
C MET A 12 30.79 11.26 3.15
N PHE A 13 31.35 10.46 4.07
CA PHE A 13 31.26 9.01 3.99
C PHE A 13 29.83 8.51 4.16
N ASP A 14 29.06 9.09 5.07
CA ASP A 14 27.65 8.75 5.30
C ASP A 14 26.78 9.11 4.09
N GLU A 15 26.99 10.28 3.47
CA GLU A 15 26.32 10.67 2.22
C GLU A 15 26.63 9.70 1.06
N LEU A 16 27.90 9.29 0.91
CA LEU A 16 28.31 8.33 -0.12
C LEU A 16 27.75 6.93 0.13
N ALA A 17 27.71 6.48 1.39
CA ALA A 17 27.09 5.22 1.77
C ALA A 17 25.59 5.23 1.49
N GLN A 18 24.88 6.31 1.87
CA GLN A 18 23.46 6.48 1.61
C GLN A 18 23.15 6.55 0.11
N ALA A 19 23.96 7.27 -0.69
CA ALA A 19 23.78 7.34 -2.14
C ALA A 19 23.98 5.96 -2.81
N ARG A 20 24.94 5.17 -2.32
CA ARG A 20 25.17 3.79 -2.77
C ARG A 20 23.99 2.89 -2.41
N ASP A 21 23.48 2.99 -1.20
CA ASP A 21 22.31 2.24 -0.73
C ASP A 21 21.08 2.56 -1.58
N ILE A 22 20.77 3.84 -1.80
CA ILE A 22 19.62 4.25 -2.61
C ILE A 22 19.72 3.71 -4.03
N THR A 23 20.91 3.75 -4.65
CA THR A 23 21.12 3.23 -6.00
C THR A 23 20.91 1.71 -6.06
N TYR A 24 21.39 1.01 -5.03
CA TYR A 24 21.22 -0.44 -4.90
C TYR A 24 19.73 -0.81 -4.79
N TYR A 25 19.01 -0.23 -3.83
CA TYR A 25 17.58 -0.51 -3.64
C TYR A 25 16.74 -0.08 -4.84
N TYR A 26 17.08 1.03 -5.50
CA TYR A 26 16.38 1.45 -6.71
C TYR A 26 16.53 0.44 -7.84
N SER A 27 17.73 -0.14 -8.01
CA SER A 27 17.96 -1.19 -9.00
C SER A 27 17.12 -2.44 -8.69
N HIS A 28 17.08 -2.86 -7.43
CA HIS A 28 16.20 -3.94 -6.95
C HIS A 28 14.72 -3.67 -7.23
N CYS A 29 14.22 -2.46 -6.93
CA CYS A 29 12.81 -2.13 -7.19
C CYS A 29 12.45 -2.20 -8.68
N LYS A 30 13.35 -1.84 -9.59
CA LYS A 30 13.09 -1.98 -11.04
C LYS A 30 13.03 -3.44 -11.48
N GLU A 31 13.77 -4.32 -10.82
CA GLU A 31 13.80 -5.75 -11.11
C GLU A 31 12.55 -6.44 -10.58
N VAL A 32 12.19 -6.19 -9.33
CA VAL A 32 11.08 -6.88 -8.64
C VAL A 32 9.73 -6.23 -8.88
N PHE A 33 9.67 -4.90 -9.01
CA PHE A 33 8.43 -4.15 -9.22
C PHE A 33 8.54 -3.23 -10.45
N PRO A 34 8.73 -3.79 -11.66
CA PRO A 34 8.95 -3.00 -12.87
C PRO A 34 7.80 -2.03 -13.16
N LEU A 35 6.55 -2.45 -12.97
CA LEU A 35 5.37 -1.58 -13.17
C LEU A 35 5.34 -0.42 -12.18
N TRP A 36 5.63 -0.69 -10.90
CA TRP A 36 5.73 0.37 -9.90
C TRP A 36 6.83 1.37 -10.26
N ALA A 37 7.99 0.88 -10.70
CA ALA A 37 9.10 1.74 -11.11
C ALA A 37 8.78 2.59 -12.35
N GLN A 38 7.96 2.08 -13.28
CA GLN A 38 7.48 2.83 -14.45
C GLN A 38 6.46 3.92 -14.09
N LEU A 39 5.57 3.64 -13.13
CA LEU A 39 4.56 4.60 -12.66
C LEU A 39 5.17 5.74 -11.83
N MET A 40 6.34 5.52 -11.26
CA MET A 40 7.03 6.46 -10.38
C MET A 40 8.10 7.24 -11.14
N THR A 41 8.28 8.52 -10.77
CA THR A 41 9.50 9.24 -11.19
C THR A 41 10.68 8.76 -10.35
N GLU A 42 11.90 8.80 -10.88
CA GLU A 42 13.10 8.42 -10.11
C GLU A 42 13.18 9.19 -8.77
N LYS A 43 12.86 10.50 -8.80
CA LYS A 43 12.81 11.32 -7.59
C LYS A 43 11.84 10.76 -6.55
N ASN A 44 10.65 10.32 -6.96
CA ASN A 44 9.66 9.76 -6.05
C ASN A 44 10.06 8.37 -5.55
N SER A 45 10.63 7.53 -6.41
CA SER A 45 11.16 6.22 -6.03
C SER A 45 12.28 6.34 -5.00
N ARG A 46 13.19 7.31 -5.17
CA ARG A 46 14.24 7.60 -4.18
C ARG A 46 13.67 7.99 -2.81
N ARG A 47 12.62 8.84 -2.78
CA ARG A 47 11.94 9.21 -1.52
C ARG A 47 11.29 8.02 -0.82
N VAL A 48 10.71 7.09 -1.58
CA VAL A 48 10.18 5.83 -1.04
C VAL A 48 11.30 5.00 -0.42
N ILE A 49 12.44 4.86 -1.11
CA ILE A 49 13.60 4.11 -0.60
C ILE A 49 14.18 4.77 0.66
N GLU A 50 14.29 6.10 0.68
CA GLU A 50 14.73 6.86 1.86
C GLU A 50 13.80 6.61 3.06
N GLN A 51 12.48 6.58 2.85
CA GLN A 51 11.54 6.23 3.91
C GLN A 51 11.68 4.78 4.35
N ALA A 52 11.86 3.82 3.43
CA ALA A 52 12.09 2.43 3.82
C ALA A 52 13.38 2.26 4.64
N LEU A 53 14.44 3.00 4.30
CA LEU A 53 15.69 3.01 5.07
C LEU A 53 15.48 3.60 6.48
N LEU A 54 14.74 4.71 6.58
CA LEU A 54 14.44 5.34 7.86
C LEU A 54 13.56 4.42 8.73
N ARG A 55 12.41 4.00 8.21
CA ARG A 55 11.44 3.16 8.92
C ARG A 55 11.99 1.77 9.22
N GLY A 56 12.74 1.17 8.31
CA GLY A 56 13.42 -0.10 8.54
C GLY A 56 14.36 -0.02 9.75
N LYS A 57 15.14 1.07 9.85
CA LYS A 57 16.01 1.34 11.02
C LYS A 57 15.21 1.56 12.30
N GLU A 58 14.09 2.29 12.25
CA GLU A 58 13.17 2.45 13.40
C GLU A 58 12.64 1.09 13.89
N ASN A 59 12.42 0.16 12.97
CA ASN A 59 12.03 -1.23 13.25
C ASN A 59 13.24 -2.16 13.51
N GLN A 60 14.41 -1.59 13.75
CA GLN A 60 15.66 -2.27 14.09
C GLN A 60 16.17 -3.25 13.02
N PHE A 61 15.82 -3.04 11.75
CA PHE A 61 16.47 -3.69 10.63
C PHE A 61 17.76 -2.94 10.27
N LYS A 62 18.85 -3.69 10.11
CA LYS A 62 20.21 -3.21 9.89
C LYS A 62 20.88 -3.89 8.71
N LEU A 63 20.48 -5.11 8.38
CA LEU A 63 21.02 -5.86 7.27
C LEU A 63 20.40 -5.38 5.95
N VAL A 64 21.19 -5.43 4.88
CA VAL A 64 20.73 -5.01 3.54
C VAL A 64 19.49 -5.80 3.10
N ASP A 65 19.48 -7.10 3.34
CA ASP A 65 18.38 -7.98 2.91
C ASP A 65 17.09 -7.77 3.72
N THR A 66 17.19 -7.40 5.00
CA THR A 66 16.01 -7.16 5.85
C THR A 66 15.39 -5.79 5.56
N ILE A 67 16.21 -4.78 5.26
CA ILE A 67 15.74 -3.50 4.72
C ILE A 67 15.10 -3.70 3.35
N ARG A 68 15.68 -4.55 2.49
CA ARG A 68 15.09 -4.90 1.19
C ARG A 68 13.70 -5.51 1.36
N LEU A 69 13.56 -6.50 2.24
CA LEU A 69 12.26 -7.10 2.56
C LEU A 69 11.26 -6.07 3.11
N TYR A 70 11.72 -5.14 3.95
CA TYR A 70 10.86 -4.05 4.45
C TYR A 70 10.37 -3.16 3.31
N LEU A 71 11.27 -2.76 2.39
CA LEU A 71 10.94 -1.98 1.20
C LEU A 71 9.94 -2.72 0.29
N ASP A 72 10.15 -4.02 0.06
CA ASP A 72 9.26 -4.86 -0.74
C ASP A 72 7.86 -4.88 -0.11
N THR A 73 7.78 -5.09 1.21
CA THR A 73 6.52 -5.06 1.96
C THR A 73 5.85 -3.69 1.85
N MET A 74 6.62 -2.62 1.97
CA MET A 74 6.15 -1.25 1.89
C MET A 74 5.56 -0.92 0.50
N ILE A 75 6.22 -1.35 -0.58
CA ILE A 75 5.70 -1.17 -1.95
C ILE A 75 4.41 -1.95 -2.15
N MET A 76 4.35 -3.21 -1.66
CA MET A 76 3.18 -4.06 -1.84
C MET A 76 1.98 -3.58 -1.03
N LEU A 77 2.16 -3.27 0.25
CA LEU A 77 1.05 -3.00 1.18
C LEU A 77 0.78 -1.51 1.41
N GLY A 78 1.73 -0.65 1.03
CA GLY A 78 1.69 0.78 1.26
C GLY A 78 2.68 1.23 2.34
N GLU A 79 3.07 2.51 2.32
CA GLU A 79 4.03 3.09 3.27
C GLU A 79 3.61 2.91 4.73
N HIS A 80 2.31 3.01 4.98
CA HIS A 80 1.73 3.02 6.31
C HIS A 80 1.18 1.65 6.74
N PHE A 81 1.60 0.56 6.09
CA PHE A 81 1.08 -0.78 6.38
C PHE A 81 1.19 -1.18 7.86
N GLN A 82 2.16 -0.63 8.59
CA GLN A 82 2.36 -0.90 10.01
C GLN A 82 1.25 -0.36 10.92
N ILE A 83 0.46 0.60 10.45
CA ILE A 83 -0.64 1.21 11.22
C ILE A 83 -1.99 1.04 10.54
N ASP A 84 -2.02 0.38 9.39
CA ASP A 84 -3.23 0.08 8.64
C ASP A 84 -3.96 -1.10 9.30
N ILE A 85 -5.23 -0.90 9.63
CA ILE A 85 -6.06 -1.94 10.26
C ILE A 85 -6.22 -3.19 9.38
N GLN A 86 -6.02 -3.07 8.07
CA GLN A 86 -6.06 -4.20 7.14
C GLN A 86 -4.86 -5.14 7.28
N TYR A 87 -3.78 -4.68 7.94
CA TYR A 87 -2.49 -5.36 8.00
C TYR A 87 -1.98 -5.54 9.45
N THR A 88 -2.88 -5.68 10.43
CA THR A 88 -2.53 -5.79 11.86
C THR A 88 -1.49 -6.88 12.18
N LEU A 89 -1.46 -7.98 11.43
CA LEU A 89 -0.44 -9.03 11.62
C LEU A 89 0.98 -8.53 11.31
N PHE A 90 1.14 -7.67 10.30
CA PHE A 90 2.43 -7.07 9.96
C PHE A 90 2.89 -6.09 11.05
N HIS A 91 1.96 -5.30 11.61
CA HIS A 91 2.23 -4.49 12.79
C HIS A 91 2.75 -5.35 13.96
N ASN A 92 2.06 -6.45 14.25
CA ASN A 92 2.40 -7.31 15.38
C ASN A 92 3.81 -7.91 15.26
N ILE A 93 4.23 -8.32 14.06
CA ILE A 93 5.60 -8.82 13.82
C ILE A 93 6.63 -7.73 14.08
N LEU A 94 6.39 -6.52 13.59
CA LEU A 94 7.35 -5.41 13.65
C LEU A 94 7.45 -4.83 15.07
N SER A 95 6.38 -4.91 15.86
CA SER A 95 6.34 -4.50 17.26
C SER A 95 7.07 -5.47 18.22
N GLN A 96 7.56 -6.63 17.76
CA GLN A 96 8.30 -7.59 18.60
C GLN A 96 9.72 -7.08 18.91
N THR A 97 9.92 -6.44 20.05
CA THR A 97 11.22 -5.90 20.47
C THR A 97 12.22 -6.95 20.95
N ASP A 98 11.74 -8.13 21.33
CA ASP A 98 12.53 -9.09 22.11
C ASP A 98 13.24 -10.15 21.23
N GLY A 99 12.95 -10.15 19.92
CA GLY A 99 13.50 -11.06 18.93
C GLY A 99 14.77 -10.54 18.24
N ASN A 100 15.57 -11.44 17.68
CA ASN A 100 16.61 -11.06 16.74
C ASN A 100 15.99 -10.61 15.40
N GLU A 101 16.68 -9.70 14.71
CA GLU A 101 16.25 -9.12 13.44
C GLU A 101 15.86 -10.18 12.39
N MET A 102 16.63 -11.27 12.30
CA MET A 102 16.39 -12.34 11.32
C MET A 102 15.11 -13.12 11.57
N SER A 103 14.72 -13.31 12.84
CA SER A 103 13.46 -13.96 13.21
C SER A 103 12.27 -13.11 12.78
N ARG A 104 12.32 -11.79 13.04
CA ARG A 104 11.29 -10.86 12.57
C ARG A 104 11.22 -10.82 11.04
N ALA A 105 12.37 -10.76 10.38
CA ALA A 105 12.41 -10.78 8.91
C ALA A 105 11.84 -12.09 8.34
N SER A 106 12.11 -13.23 8.98
CA SER A 106 11.54 -14.52 8.56
C SER A 106 10.02 -14.54 8.72
N GLN A 107 9.49 -14.11 9.87
CA GLN A 107 8.05 -13.98 10.09
C GLN A 107 7.39 -13.02 9.09
N LEU A 108 8.04 -11.87 8.83
CA LEU A 108 7.55 -10.88 7.86
C LEU A 108 7.49 -11.47 6.45
N TYR A 109 8.53 -12.18 6.02
CA TYR A 109 8.60 -12.83 4.73
C TYR A 109 7.53 -13.92 4.59
N GLU A 110 7.38 -14.79 5.59
CA GLU A 110 6.37 -15.84 5.60
C GLU A 110 4.95 -15.25 5.49
N HIS A 111 4.65 -14.19 6.25
CA HIS A 111 3.35 -13.51 6.17
C HIS A 111 3.13 -12.75 4.87
N LEU A 112 4.16 -12.13 4.31
CA LEU A 112 4.06 -11.49 2.99
C LEU A 112 3.82 -12.53 1.89
N ASN A 113 4.47 -13.69 1.97
CA ASN A 113 4.23 -14.80 1.05
C ASN A 113 2.81 -15.36 1.19
N ASP A 114 2.35 -15.56 2.43
CA ASP A 114 0.97 -15.98 2.72
C ASP A 114 -0.05 -14.98 2.16
N TYR A 115 0.17 -13.69 2.36
CA TYR A 115 -0.67 -12.63 1.79
C TYR A 115 -0.64 -12.68 0.26
N THR A 116 0.53 -12.83 -0.35
CA THR A 116 0.67 -12.91 -1.81
C THR A 116 -0.09 -14.11 -2.36
N GLN A 117 0.06 -15.28 -1.77
CA GLN A 117 -0.60 -16.51 -2.25
C GLN A 117 -2.11 -16.50 -2.00
N LYS A 118 -2.53 -16.15 -0.78
CA LYS A 118 -3.94 -16.26 -0.36
C LYS A 118 -4.76 -15.07 -0.85
N VAL A 119 -4.20 -13.85 -0.78
CA VAL A 119 -4.91 -12.61 -1.12
C VAL A 119 -4.67 -12.24 -2.57
N ILE A 120 -3.44 -11.94 -2.98
CA ILE A 120 -3.13 -11.45 -4.33
C ILE A 120 -3.35 -12.53 -5.42
N GLY A 121 -3.01 -13.78 -5.09
CA GLY A 121 -3.04 -14.91 -6.00
C GLY A 121 -1.80 -14.98 -6.91
N GLU A 122 -1.55 -16.16 -7.47
CA GLU A 122 -0.51 -16.37 -8.48
C GLU A 122 -0.72 -15.41 -9.66
N ASP A 123 0.33 -14.75 -10.13
CA ASP A 123 0.30 -13.70 -11.15
C ASP A 123 -0.77 -12.60 -10.91
N ALA A 124 -1.05 -12.31 -9.64
CA ALA A 124 -2.08 -11.37 -9.19
C ALA A 124 -3.49 -11.72 -9.67
N THR A 125 -3.81 -13.01 -9.85
CA THR A 125 -5.09 -13.47 -10.41
C THR A 125 -6.30 -12.98 -9.62
N HIS A 126 -6.30 -13.07 -8.29
CA HIS A 126 -7.43 -12.61 -7.48
C HIS A 126 -7.57 -11.09 -7.53
N PHE A 127 -6.45 -10.36 -7.59
CA PHE A 127 -6.46 -8.91 -7.70
C PHE A 127 -6.98 -8.46 -9.09
N LYS A 128 -6.62 -9.15 -10.17
CA LYS A 128 -7.17 -8.95 -11.52
C LYS A 128 -8.67 -9.22 -11.56
N GLU A 129 -9.12 -10.30 -10.92
CA GLU A 129 -10.53 -10.65 -10.80
C GLU A 129 -11.33 -9.58 -10.06
N MET A 130 -10.79 -9.06 -8.95
CA MET A 130 -11.40 -7.94 -8.22
C MET A 130 -11.58 -6.70 -9.11
N ILE A 131 -10.55 -6.32 -9.89
CA ILE A 131 -10.63 -5.19 -10.82
C ILE A 131 -11.72 -5.43 -11.88
N PHE A 132 -11.76 -6.65 -12.44
CA PHE A 132 -12.79 -7.03 -13.40
C PHE A 132 -14.20 -6.92 -12.80
N LEU A 133 -14.41 -7.49 -11.61
CA LEU A 133 -15.69 -7.44 -10.90
C LEU A 133 -16.11 -5.99 -10.61
N ILE A 134 -15.20 -5.13 -10.14
CA ILE A 134 -15.48 -3.69 -9.99
C ILE A 134 -15.96 -3.08 -11.31
N SER A 135 -15.33 -3.42 -12.44
CA SER A 135 -15.63 -2.81 -13.75
C SER A 135 -17.02 -3.13 -14.30
N ILE A 136 -17.60 -4.26 -13.90
CA ILE A 136 -18.92 -4.73 -14.35
C ILE A 136 -20.01 -4.61 -13.29
N SER A 137 -19.65 -4.29 -12.05
CA SER A 137 -20.58 -4.21 -10.93
C SER A 137 -21.32 -2.87 -10.89
N GLN A 138 -22.36 -2.84 -10.06
CA GLN A 138 -22.99 -1.62 -9.59
C GLN A 138 -22.65 -1.42 -8.12
N LEU A 139 -22.52 -0.17 -7.70
CA LEU A 139 -22.30 0.16 -6.30
C LEU A 139 -23.51 -0.26 -5.46
N PRO A 140 -23.31 -0.83 -4.26
CA PRO A 140 -24.38 -1.26 -3.38
C PRO A 140 -24.94 -0.05 -2.60
N VAL A 141 -25.32 1.01 -3.31
CA VAL A 141 -25.78 2.27 -2.72
C VAL A 141 -27.30 2.27 -2.70
N GLY A 142 -27.85 1.86 -1.56
CA GLY A 142 -29.28 1.83 -1.26
C GLY A 142 -29.65 2.86 -0.17
N GLU A 143 -30.27 2.38 0.90
CA GLU A 143 -30.63 3.18 2.06
C GLU A 143 -29.44 3.38 3.02
N GLU A 144 -29.42 4.50 3.74
CA GLU A 144 -28.34 4.89 4.65
C GLU A 144 -28.12 3.87 5.79
N ASP A 145 -29.22 3.29 6.31
CA ASP A 145 -29.21 2.41 7.48
C ASP A 145 -28.50 1.07 7.21
N ASP A 146 -28.49 0.60 5.96
CA ASP A 146 -27.89 -0.69 5.55
C ASP A 146 -26.50 -0.54 4.90
N PHE A 147 -26.03 0.70 4.68
CA PHE A 147 -24.84 0.97 3.86
C PHE A 147 -23.58 0.20 4.29
N THR A 148 -23.30 0.09 5.59
CA THR A 148 -22.12 -0.64 6.08
C THR A 148 -22.22 -2.14 5.79
N ILE A 149 -23.41 -2.72 5.93
CA ILE A 149 -23.68 -4.14 5.66
C ILE A 149 -23.54 -4.40 4.16
N ASP A 150 -24.15 -3.55 3.36
CA ASP A 150 -24.14 -3.61 1.90
C ASP A 150 -22.72 -3.48 1.32
N MET A 151 -21.93 -2.54 1.83
CA MET A 151 -20.53 -2.37 1.44
C MET A 151 -19.67 -3.57 1.84
N LEU A 152 -19.87 -4.15 3.03
CA LEU A 152 -19.15 -5.36 3.44
C LEU A 152 -19.50 -6.55 2.55
N GLN A 153 -20.78 -6.74 2.22
CA GLN A 153 -21.20 -7.78 1.28
C GLN A 153 -20.57 -7.57 -0.09
N PHE A 154 -20.49 -6.32 -0.55
CA PHE A 154 -19.83 -5.99 -1.80
C PHE A 154 -18.33 -6.27 -1.78
N PHE A 155 -17.61 -5.95 -0.69
CA PHE A 155 -16.20 -6.32 -0.53
C PHE A 155 -16.01 -7.84 -0.57
N LYS A 156 -16.89 -8.61 0.08
CA LYS A 156 -16.88 -10.08 0.04
C LYS A 156 -17.16 -10.63 -1.35
N PHE A 157 -17.98 -9.94 -2.13
CA PHE A 157 -18.27 -10.32 -3.51
C PHE A 157 -17.08 -10.06 -4.45
N ILE A 158 -16.48 -8.86 -4.40
CA ILE A 158 -15.43 -8.48 -5.35
C ILE A 158 -14.04 -9.01 -4.97
N TYR A 159 -13.76 -9.23 -3.68
CA TYR A 159 -12.43 -9.69 -3.24
C TYR A 159 -12.52 -10.53 -1.94
N PRO A 160 -13.18 -11.70 -2.00
CA PRO A 160 -13.44 -12.53 -0.82
C PRO A 160 -12.16 -12.95 -0.08
N GLN A 161 -11.07 -13.14 -0.82
CA GLN A 161 -9.78 -13.56 -0.28
C GLN A 161 -9.23 -12.52 0.70
N LYS A 162 -9.30 -11.22 0.35
CA LYS A 162 -8.83 -10.14 1.22
C LYS A 162 -9.67 -10.02 2.49
N VAL A 163 -11.00 -10.19 2.35
CA VAL A 163 -11.93 -10.17 3.49
C VAL A 163 -11.70 -11.35 4.43
N THR A 164 -11.51 -12.54 3.87
CA THR A 164 -11.25 -13.77 4.65
C THR A 164 -9.91 -13.69 5.38
N PHE A 165 -8.88 -13.10 4.76
CA PHE A 165 -7.55 -13.01 5.34
C PHE A 165 -7.50 -12.09 6.57
N ALA A 166 -8.10 -10.90 6.51
CA ALA A 166 -8.08 -9.95 7.64
C ALA A 166 -9.26 -10.14 8.62
N GLY A 167 -10.38 -10.68 8.15
CA GLY A 167 -11.61 -10.86 8.92
C GLY A 167 -12.63 -9.75 8.71
N GLU A 168 -13.92 -10.10 8.79
CA GLU A 168 -15.03 -9.18 8.50
C GLU A 168 -15.08 -7.97 9.46
N ALA A 169 -14.77 -8.19 10.74
CA ALA A 169 -14.78 -7.13 11.75
C ALA A 169 -13.84 -5.97 11.40
N ILE A 170 -12.66 -6.27 10.82
CA ILE A 170 -11.70 -5.26 10.37
C ILE A 170 -12.30 -4.39 9.26
N TYR A 171 -13.03 -5.00 8.31
CA TYR A 171 -13.64 -4.24 7.22
C TYR A 171 -14.89 -3.49 7.65
N GLN A 172 -15.63 -3.96 8.64
CA GLN A 172 -16.69 -3.16 9.28
C GLN A 172 -16.11 -1.89 9.90
N GLU A 173 -15.03 -2.02 10.67
CA GLU A 173 -14.33 -0.87 11.26
C GLU A 173 -13.75 0.06 10.18
N LEU A 174 -13.14 -0.48 9.12
CA LEU A 174 -12.63 0.30 8.00
C LEU A 174 -13.74 1.08 7.29
N ILE A 175 -14.90 0.47 7.09
CA ILE A 175 -16.05 1.13 6.46
C ILE A 175 -16.52 2.30 7.33
N GLU A 176 -16.78 2.06 8.62
CA GLU A 176 -17.23 3.12 9.53
C GLU A 176 -16.23 4.27 9.65
N TRP A 177 -14.94 3.95 9.77
CA TRP A 177 -13.88 4.95 9.80
C TRP A 177 -13.78 5.70 8.47
N GLY A 178 -13.79 4.97 7.35
CA GLY A 178 -13.63 5.52 6.01
C GLY A 178 -14.77 6.48 5.64
N ARG A 179 -16.01 6.18 6.04
CA ARG A 179 -17.15 7.10 5.86
C ARG A 179 -16.95 8.42 6.59
N LYS A 180 -16.49 8.37 7.85
CA LYS A 180 -16.17 9.58 8.63
C LYS A 180 -15.08 10.39 7.94
N GLN A 181 -14.04 9.74 7.41
CA GLN A 181 -12.97 10.44 6.68
C GLN A 181 -13.43 11.03 5.36
N ALA A 182 -14.27 10.31 4.60
CA ALA A 182 -14.85 10.80 3.35
C ALA A 182 -15.57 12.15 3.56
N LEU A 183 -16.36 12.25 4.63
CA LEU A 183 -17.05 13.48 5.02
C LEU A 183 -16.10 14.56 5.50
N VAL A 184 -15.25 14.26 6.49
CA VAL A 184 -14.44 15.27 7.18
C VAL A 184 -13.29 15.79 6.31
N LYS A 185 -12.62 14.92 5.57
CA LYS A 185 -11.40 15.25 4.80
C LYS A 185 -11.72 15.70 3.38
N TYR A 186 -12.74 15.12 2.76
CA TYR A 186 -13.03 15.30 1.33
C TYR A 186 -14.39 15.92 1.03
N ASP A 187 -15.25 16.07 2.04
CA ASP A 187 -16.61 16.62 1.88
C ASP A 187 -17.43 15.78 0.88
N PHE A 188 -17.29 14.46 0.95
CA PHE A 188 -18.06 13.48 0.17
C PHE A 188 -19.41 13.21 0.83
N GLN A 189 -20.41 13.99 0.45
CA GLN A 189 -21.72 14.04 1.10
C GLN A 189 -22.65 12.89 0.71
N ASP A 190 -22.53 12.36 -0.51
CA ASP A 190 -23.41 11.27 -0.97
C ASP A 190 -22.77 9.88 -0.82
N LEU A 191 -23.63 8.86 -0.75
CA LEU A 191 -23.21 7.47 -0.54
C LEU A 191 -22.40 6.89 -1.70
N THR A 192 -22.58 7.39 -2.92
CA THR A 192 -21.80 6.95 -4.09
C THR A 192 -20.35 7.41 -3.95
N GLN A 193 -20.14 8.67 -3.57
CA GLN A 193 -18.81 9.23 -3.31
C GLN A 193 -18.09 8.47 -2.19
N GLN A 194 -18.80 8.21 -1.10
CA GLN A 194 -18.28 7.44 0.03
C GLN A 194 -17.92 6.01 -0.39
N ALA A 195 -18.77 5.33 -1.16
CA ALA A 195 -18.52 3.97 -1.61
C ALA A 195 -17.27 3.87 -2.52
N ILE A 196 -17.08 4.82 -3.45
CA ILE A 196 -15.88 4.86 -4.29
C ILE A 196 -14.62 5.10 -3.44
N TYR A 197 -14.67 6.03 -2.48
CA TYR A 197 -13.56 6.27 -1.55
C TYR A 197 -13.22 5.02 -0.72
N LEU A 198 -14.23 4.32 -0.22
CA LEU A 198 -14.08 3.06 0.51
C LEU A 198 -13.42 1.97 -0.35
N LEU A 199 -13.72 1.92 -1.65
CA LEU A 199 -13.05 0.98 -2.55
C LEU A 199 -11.57 1.32 -2.75
N PHE A 200 -11.17 2.59 -2.73
CA PHE A 200 -9.75 2.96 -2.72
C PHE A 200 -9.07 2.53 -1.42
N LEU A 201 -9.70 2.78 -0.25
CA LEU A 201 -9.18 2.31 1.04
C LEU A 201 -9.00 0.79 1.06
N PHE A 202 -10.01 0.07 0.56
CA PHE A 202 -10.02 -1.38 0.48
C PHE A 202 -8.99 -1.93 -0.50
N ALA A 203 -8.77 -1.29 -1.65
CA ALA A 203 -7.81 -1.79 -2.64
C ALA A 203 -6.37 -1.40 -2.32
N LEU A 204 -6.13 -0.18 -1.84
CA LEU A 204 -4.79 0.43 -1.78
C LEU A 204 -4.25 0.64 -0.37
N GLY A 205 -5.07 0.49 0.67
CA GLY A 205 -4.69 0.74 2.06
C GLY A 205 -5.37 1.98 2.66
N GLN A 206 -5.44 2.04 3.98
CA GLN A 206 -6.13 3.07 4.76
C GLN A 206 -5.58 4.50 4.53
N HIS A 207 -4.30 4.59 4.15
CA HIS A 207 -3.57 5.85 3.98
C HIS A 207 -3.14 6.11 2.53
N PHE A 208 -3.80 5.48 1.56
CA PHE A 208 -3.43 5.54 0.15
C PHE A 208 -3.31 6.98 -0.40
N ASP A 209 -4.04 7.92 0.20
CA ASP A 209 -4.14 9.32 -0.21
C ASP A 209 -2.92 10.18 0.19
N THR A 210 -2.09 9.69 1.11
CA THR A 210 -0.82 10.32 1.51
C THR A 210 0.39 9.42 1.28
N ASP A 211 0.18 8.20 0.80
CA ASP A 211 1.19 7.15 0.66
C ASP A 211 2.22 7.47 -0.44
N LEU A 212 3.50 7.55 -0.07
CA LEU A 212 4.58 7.78 -1.02
C LEU A 212 4.65 6.73 -2.13
N THR A 213 4.30 5.47 -1.83
CA THR A 213 4.33 4.37 -2.79
C THR A 213 3.20 4.45 -3.81
N ARG A 214 2.22 5.34 -3.60
CA ARG A 214 1.03 5.57 -4.44
C ARG A 214 1.03 6.95 -5.12
N TYR A 215 2.17 7.64 -5.18
CA TYR A 215 2.26 8.99 -5.78
C TYR A 215 1.76 9.10 -7.22
N TRP A 216 1.75 7.99 -7.97
CA TRP A 216 1.19 7.92 -9.33
C TRP A 216 -0.35 8.07 -9.38
N LEU A 217 -1.05 7.92 -8.25
CA LEU A 217 -2.51 7.87 -8.17
C LEU A 217 -3.19 9.23 -8.45
N ASN A 218 -2.46 10.35 -8.32
CA ASN A 218 -2.99 11.71 -8.46
C ASN A 218 -4.36 11.88 -7.76
N TRP A 219 -4.40 11.54 -6.47
CA TRP A 219 -5.63 11.47 -5.70
C TRP A 219 -6.42 12.79 -5.69
N SER A 220 -5.76 13.94 -5.68
CA SER A 220 -6.42 15.24 -5.70
C SER A 220 -7.36 15.40 -6.90
N ASP A 221 -6.93 14.99 -8.09
CA ASP A 221 -7.75 15.08 -9.31
C ASP A 221 -8.88 14.05 -9.32
N ILE A 222 -8.63 12.85 -8.77
CA ILE A 222 -9.67 11.82 -8.61
C ILE A 222 -10.73 12.28 -7.61
N ALA A 223 -10.31 12.82 -6.46
CA ALA A 223 -11.21 13.31 -5.41
C ALA A 223 -12.10 14.44 -5.92
N MET A 224 -11.59 15.35 -6.77
CA MET A 224 -12.40 16.37 -7.44
C MET A 224 -13.47 15.76 -8.36
N GLN A 225 -13.13 14.72 -9.12
CA GLN A 225 -14.08 14.03 -10.00
C GLN A 225 -15.12 13.23 -9.22
N ILE A 226 -14.73 12.58 -8.11
CA ILE A 226 -15.66 11.92 -7.18
C ILE A 226 -16.64 12.96 -6.64
N LYS A 227 -16.14 14.09 -6.12
CA LYS A 227 -16.99 15.18 -5.60
C LYS A 227 -17.94 15.75 -6.65
N ALA A 228 -17.51 15.79 -7.91
CA ALA A 228 -18.33 16.22 -9.04
C ALA A 228 -19.27 15.13 -9.58
N ASN A 229 -19.26 13.92 -9.00
CA ASN A 229 -20.02 12.75 -9.44
C ASN A 229 -19.74 12.35 -10.91
N THR A 230 -18.50 12.56 -11.37
CA THR A 230 -18.04 12.18 -12.72
C THR A 230 -17.11 10.98 -12.70
N TYR A 231 -16.61 10.57 -11.54
CA TYR A 231 -15.75 9.39 -11.39
C TYR A 231 -16.60 8.12 -11.17
N THR A 232 -16.37 7.08 -11.98
CA THR A 232 -17.17 5.85 -11.95
C THR A 232 -16.38 4.63 -11.50
N LEU A 233 -17.07 3.51 -11.25
CA LEU A 233 -16.40 2.22 -11.01
C LEU A 233 -15.51 1.77 -12.18
N LYS A 234 -15.86 2.13 -13.42
CA LYS A 234 -15.01 1.85 -14.58
C LYS A 234 -13.72 2.65 -14.54
N ASP A 235 -13.77 3.88 -14.05
CA ASP A 235 -12.58 4.71 -13.90
C ASP A 235 -11.71 4.23 -12.74
N LEU A 236 -12.33 3.80 -11.63
CA LEU A 236 -11.62 3.11 -10.54
C LEU A 236 -10.91 1.85 -11.06
N ALA A 237 -11.62 0.97 -11.76
CA ALA A 237 -11.04 -0.25 -12.32
C ALA A 237 -9.86 0.05 -13.26
N LYS A 238 -9.97 1.06 -14.12
CA LYS A 238 -8.85 1.52 -14.97
C LYS A 238 -7.67 2.05 -14.16
N THR A 239 -7.93 2.80 -13.09
CA THR A 239 -6.87 3.29 -12.19
C THR A 239 -6.16 2.13 -11.51
N LEU A 240 -6.89 1.16 -10.98
CA LEU A 240 -6.33 -0.04 -10.34
C LEU A 240 -5.65 -0.97 -11.36
N ALA A 241 -6.07 -0.99 -12.62
CA ALA A 241 -5.42 -1.81 -13.65
C ALA A 241 -3.96 -1.39 -13.90
N LYS A 242 -3.59 -0.12 -13.64
CA LYS A 242 -2.21 0.38 -13.80
C LYS A 242 -1.19 -0.37 -12.94
N ILE A 243 -1.59 -0.92 -11.79
CA ILE A 243 -0.69 -1.67 -10.91
C ILE A 243 -0.56 -3.15 -11.28
N VAL A 244 -1.24 -3.60 -12.34
CA VAL A 244 -1.31 -5.02 -12.73
C VAL A 244 -1.01 -5.27 -14.20
N ILE A 245 -1.13 -4.24 -15.05
CA ILE A 245 -0.97 -4.37 -16.50
C ILE A 245 0.38 -3.75 -16.93
N GLU A 246 1.36 -4.61 -17.19
CA GLU A 246 2.05 -4.77 -18.48
C GLU A 246 2.97 -6.01 -18.43
N GLY A 247 2.62 -7.03 -19.20
CA GLY A 247 3.32 -8.32 -19.30
C GLY A 247 2.75 -9.21 -20.40
N VAL A 248 2.10 -8.62 -21.41
CA VAL A 248 1.65 -9.30 -22.63
C VAL A 248 2.02 -8.39 -23.80
N GLU A 249 3.22 -8.60 -24.32
CA GLU A 249 3.47 -8.56 -25.76
C GLU A 249 3.70 -10.00 -26.23
#